data_AF-A0A552E6A6-F1
#
_entry.id   AF-A0A552E6A6-F1
#
_cell.length_a   1.000
_cell.length_b   1.000
_cell.length_c   1.000
_cell.angle_alpha   90.00
_cell.angle_beta   90.00
_cell.angle_gamma   90.00
#
_symmetry.space_group_name_H-M   'P 1'
#
loop_
_entity.id
_entity.type
_entity.pdbx_description
1 polymer ?
#
loop_
_entity_poly.entity_id
_entity_poly.type
_entity_poly.pdbx_seq_one_letter_code
_entity_poly.pdbx_strand_id
1 'polypeptide(L)'
;MTPLTIKHLAAKASFASIVIAGVLMSASSAYAADSDRDGLPDEWELAGRYGSIDLRGNGVRVGRPDVILFVGREPGLAADTPREQLARLKRFFSEVPTRNSDGSSGINLVIIDRGEMPRDIGGLPYTDPRTREWTIPLEWRGYAHGYFLANGTGGGGSSPVCSDWGGSGYGWQLVAHELGHQLGLGHEAFGDSKPSPLYASLMNYLYSYSFAGSPEAVRFSPGEFVSFPLDETNLNENLPFSIDRLRFLEPYFRIRSAGPMQTHVDWNRNGIFGETGVRASITDGYAVPLGPYKYLDPTSGSPSLTAIGSNIFLVYPVASGDPLRFSTPFETRRGGVALKLRQFINPRLSSTEDGILPEQTLGTCVGIISQL
;
A
#
# COMPACT_ATOMS: atom_id res chain seq x y z
N MET A 1 3.66 41.65 -67.93
CA MET A 1 2.42 42.42 -68.11
C MET A 1 1.26 41.53 -67.69
N THR A 2 0.50 42.01 -66.70
CA THR A 2 -0.92 41.79 -66.30
C THR A 2 -1.78 40.63 -66.86
N PRO A 3 -2.81 40.20 -66.10
CA PRO A 3 -3.05 38.83 -65.64
C PRO A 3 -4.31 38.20 -66.26
N LEU A 4 -4.59 36.91 -66.00
CA LEU A 4 -5.92 36.35 -66.24
C LEU A 4 -6.51 35.64 -65.01
N THR A 5 -7.63 36.25 -64.63
CA THR A 5 -8.63 36.01 -63.59
C THR A 5 -9.31 34.65 -63.70
N ILE A 6 -9.43 33.93 -62.58
CA ILE A 6 -10.32 32.78 -62.44
C ILE A 6 -11.72 33.32 -62.10
N LYS A 7 -12.64 33.26 -63.07
CA LYS A 7 -14.09 33.30 -62.83
C LYS A 7 -14.74 32.10 -63.52
N HIS A 8 -15.63 31.46 -62.77
CA HIS A 8 -16.53 30.35 -63.11
C HIS A 8 -15.96 28.93 -63.06
N LEU A 9 -16.23 28.26 -61.94
CA LEU A 9 -17.09 27.08 -62.01
C LEU A 9 -17.94 26.98 -60.74
N ALA A 10 -19.18 27.44 -60.84
CA ALA A 10 -20.19 27.20 -59.82
C ALA A 10 -20.79 25.81 -60.02
N ALA A 11 -21.17 25.22 -58.88
CA ALA A 11 -22.20 24.20 -58.70
C ALA A 11 -21.91 22.77 -59.20
N LYS A 12 -21.44 21.94 -58.25
CA LYS A 12 -22.13 20.70 -57.81
C LYS A 12 -21.38 20.10 -56.61
N ALA A 13 -21.33 20.82 -55.49
CA ALA A 13 -21.06 20.18 -54.20
C ALA A 13 -22.40 19.66 -53.68
N SER A 14 -22.58 18.34 -53.74
CA SER A 14 -23.73 17.65 -53.17
C SER A 14 -23.87 18.03 -51.69
N PHE A 15 -25.09 18.33 -51.24
CA PHE A 15 -25.44 18.55 -49.84
C PHE A 15 -24.99 17.40 -48.91
N ALA A 16 -24.64 16.24 -49.48
CA ALA A 16 -24.09 15.09 -48.76
C ALA A 16 -22.66 15.32 -48.21
N SER A 17 -21.87 16.26 -48.74
CA SER A 17 -20.46 16.44 -48.32
C SER A 17 -20.28 17.41 -47.14
N ILE A 18 -21.28 18.24 -46.82
CA ILE A 18 -21.23 19.13 -45.64
C ILE A 18 -21.65 18.38 -44.37
N VAL A 19 -22.48 17.36 -44.47
CA VAL A 19 -22.87 16.52 -43.32
C VAL A 19 -21.71 15.62 -42.87
N ILE A 20 -20.83 15.20 -43.77
CA ILE A 20 -19.69 14.35 -43.40
C ILE A 20 -18.59 15.15 -42.68
N ALA A 21 -18.38 16.43 -43.03
CA ALA A 21 -17.47 17.30 -42.28
C ALA A 21 -18.02 17.72 -40.90
N GLY A 22 -19.34 17.86 -40.76
CA GLY A 22 -20.01 18.11 -39.47
C GLY A 22 -20.08 16.88 -38.56
N VAL A 23 -20.05 15.67 -39.12
CA VAL A 23 -20.04 14.41 -38.35
C VAL A 23 -18.62 13.98 -37.95
N LEU A 24 -17.58 14.40 -38.70
CA LEU A 24 -16.18 14.09 -38.36
C LEU A 24 -15.51 15.10 -37.42
N MET A 25 -16.09 16.29 -37.20
CA MET A 25 -15.63 17.23 -36.15
C MET A 25 -16.27 17.03 -34.77
N SER A 26 -17.27 16.14 -34.65
CA SER A 26 -17.91 15.80 -33.36
C SER A 26 -17.45 14.48 -32.77
N ALA A 27 -16.51 13.78 -33.42
CA ALA A 27 -16.00 12.48 -32.98
C ALA A 27 -14.55 12.55 -32.46
N SER A 28 -14.03 13.76 -32.23
CA SER A 28 -12.68 13.98 -31.70
C SER A 28 -12.77 14.92 -30.50
N SER A 29 -12.74 14.34 -29.30
CA SER A 29 -12.75 15.01 -27.99
C SER A 29 -14.11 15.29 -27.33
N ALA A 30 -15.05 14.35 -27.41
CA ALA A 30 -15.87 14.06 -26.23
C ALA A 30 -15.10 13.05 -25.38
N TYR A 31 -13.95 13.46 -24.80
CA TYR A 31 -13.69 12.96 -23.46
C TYR A 31 -14.94 13.42 -22.70
N ALA A 32 -15.74 12.48 -22.17
CA ALA A 32 -16.81 12.90 -21.30
C ALA A 32 -16.15 13.82 -20.26
N ALA A 33 -16.66 15.05 -20.13
CA ALA A 33 -16.07 16.01 -19.22
C ALA A 33 -15.95 15.35 -17.83
N ASP A 34 -14.83 15.55 -17.18
CA ASP A 34 -14.51 15.03 -15.84
C ASP A 34 -13.88 16.23 -15.12
N SER A 35 -14.76 17.02 -14.51
CA SER A 35 -14.44 18.37 -14.03
C SER A 35 -13.57 18.34 -12.76
N ASP A 36 -13.69 17.31 -11.94
CA ASP A 36 -12.91 17.09 -10.70
C ASP A 36 -11.81 16.04 -10.83
N ARG A 37 -11.70 15.37 -11.99
CA ARG A 37 -10.59 14.49 -12.37
C ARG A 37 -10.49 13.25 -11.51
N ASP A 38 -11.63 12.68 -11.14
CA ASP A 38 -11.69 11.43 -10.38
C ASP A 38 -11.88 10.20 -11.28
N GLY A 39 -12.04 10.40 -12.59
CA GLY A 39 -12.23 9.35 -13.59
C GLY A 39 -13.69 9.00 -13.85
N LEU A 40 -14.65 9.64 -13.17
CA LEU A 40 -16.08 9.52 -13.45
C LEU A 40 -16.53 10.62 -14.43
N PRO A 41 -17.23 10.26 -15.52
CA PRO A 41 -17.85 11.25 -16.38
C PRO A 41 -18.87 12.16 -15.67
N ASP A 42 -18.76 13.48 -15.85
CA ASP A 42 -19.72 14.49 -15.37
C ASP A 42 -21.17 14.12 -15.74
N GLU A 43 -21.38 13.51 -16.91
CA GLU A 43 -22.69 13.06 -17.36
C GLU A 43 -23.32 12.01 -16.43
N TRP A 44 -22.52 11.12 -15.83
CA TRP A 44 -22.99 10.08 -14.91
C TRP A 44 -23.34 10.69 -13.55
N GLU A 45 -22.53 11.63 -13.09
CA GLU A 45 -22.75 12.35 -11.85
C GLU A 45 -24.00 13.23 -11.91
N LEU A 46 -24.17 13.97 -13.01
CA LEU A 46 -25.36 14.78 -13.28
C LEU A 46 -26.61 13.91 -13.42
N ALA A 47 -26.51 12.77 -14.12
CA ALA A 47 -27.60 11.79 -14.18
C ALA A 47 -27.91 11.18 -12.80
N GLY A 48 -26.92 11.15 -11.91
CA GLY A 48 -27.02 10.58 -10.57
C GLY A 48 -27.02 9.05 -10.54
N ARG A 49 -26.61 8.39 -11.63
CA ARG A 49 -26.63 6.94 -11.78
C ARG A 49 -25.67 6.47 -12.87
N TYR A 50 -25.07 5.31 -12.66
CA TYR A 50 -24.40 4.54 -13.71
C TYR A 50 -24.56 3.05 -13.40
N GLY A 51 -24.94 2.27 -14.42
CA GLY A 51 -25.34 0.87 -14.25
C GLY A 51 -26.44 0.72 -13.19
N SER A 52 -26.17 -0.10 -12.18
CA SER A 52 -27.06 -0.39 -11.04
C SER A 52 -26.85 0.50 -9.82
N ILE A 53 -25.88 1.43 -9.85
CA ILE A 53 -25.51 2.23 -8.69
C ILE A 53 -26.22 3.59 -8.72
N ASP A 54 -26.86 3.93 -7.60
CA ASP A 54 -27.38 5.27 -7.32
C ASP A 54 -26.23 6.18 -6.86
N LEU A 55 -25.66 6.94 -7.80
CA LEU A 55 -24.53 7.82 -7.52
C LEU A 55 -24.97 9.01 -6.67
N ARG A 56 -26.11 9.63 -7.00
CA ARG A 56 -26.61 10.80 -6.29
C ARG A 56 -26.98 10.46 -4.85
N GLY A 57 -27.59 9.30 -4.61
CA GLY A 57 -27.89 8.81 -3.27
C GLY A 57 -26.64 8.51 -2.43
N ASN A 58 -25.53 8.13 -3.09
CA ASN A 58 -24.22 7.99 -2.47
C ASN A 58 -23.42 9.29 -2.41
N GLY A 59 -24.06 10.40 -2.76
CA GLY A 59 -23.52 11.75 -2.63
C GLY A 59 -22.61 12.19 -3.75
N VAL A 60 -22.37 11.39 -4.79
CA VAL A 60 -21.50 11.70 -5.95
C VAL A 60 -21.95 12.97 -6.64
N ARG A 61 -21.00 13.87 -6.96
CA ARG A 61 -21.28 15.20 -7.52
C ARG A 61 -20.08 15.76 -8.27
N VAL A 62 -20.39 16.30 -9.45
CA VAL A 62 -19.48 17.15 -10.22
C VAL A 62 -18.80 18.17 -9.33
N GLY A 63 -17.47 18.16 -9.39
CA GLY A 63 -16.63 19.17 -8.77
C GLY A 63 -16.07 18.76 -7.41
N ARG A 64 -16.29 17.52 -6.97
CA ARG A 64 -15.72 16.89 -5.79
C ARG A 64 -15.30 15.45 -6.12
N PRO A 65 -14.01 15.11 -5.99
CA PRO A 65 -13.55 13.76 -6.28
C PRO A 65 -14.29 12.67 -5.48
N ASP A 66 -14.73 11.65 -6.20
CA ASP A 66 -15.41 10.46 -5.71
C ASP A 66 -14.55 9.20 -6.01
N VAL A 67 -14.49 8.27 -5.05
CA VAL A 67 -13.83 6.96 -5.24
C VAL A 67 -14.87 5.88 -5.02
N ILE A 68 -15.10 5.03 -6.03
CA ILE A 68 -16.02 3.89 -5.94
C ILE A 68 -15.26 2.65 -5.51
N LEU A 69 -15.62 2.07 -4.36
CA LEU A 69 -15.05 0.85 -3.80
C LEU A 69 -16.11 -0.24 -3.68
N PHE A 70 -16.01 -1.26 -4.53
CA PHE A 70 -16.76 -2.49 -4.37
C PHE A 70 -16.08 -3.39 -3.34
N VAL A 71 -16.81 -3.79 -2.30
CA VAL A 71 -16.28 -4.71 -1.29
C VAL A 71 -16.96 -6.06 -1.39
N GLY A 72 -16.17 -7.13 -1.40
CA GLY A 72 -16.64 -8.50 -1.27
C GLY A 72 -16.15 -9.08 0.04
N ARG A 73 -17.06 -9.62 0.85
CA ARG A 73 -16.74 -10.16 2.17
C ARG A 73 -16.37 -11.64 2.08
N GLU A 74 -15.34 -12.03 2.83
CA GLU A 74 -15.02 -13.44 3.04
C GLU A 74 -16.25 -14.20 3.57
N PRO A 75 -16.48 -15.46 3.15
CA PRO A 75 -17.61 -16.23 3.64
C PRO A 75 -17.64 -16.31 5.18
N GLY A 76 -18.75 -15.95 5.78
CA GLY A 76 -18.92 -15.92 7.24
C GLY A 76 -18.55 -14.61 7.93
N LEU A 77 -18.04 -13.60 7.22
CA LEU A 77 -17.93 -12.23 7.74
C LEU A 77 -19.28 -11.54 7.61
N ALA A 78 -20.04 -11.38 8.69
CA ALA A 78 -21.36 -10.72 8.67
C ALA A 78 -21.27 -9.23 8.30
N ALA A 79 -22.32 -8.69 7.66
CA ALA A 79 -22.34 -7.32 7.14
C ALA A 79 -22.17 -6.23 8.22
N ASP A 80 -22.63 -6.52 9.43
CA ASP A 80 -22.60 -5.56 10.54
C ASP A 80 -21.21 -5.48 11.19
N THR A 81 -20.40 -6.54 11.06
CA THR A 81 -19.07 -6.63 11.65
C THR A 81 -18.12 -5.53 11.16
N PRO A 82 -17.96 -5.26 9.84
CA PRO A 82 -17.07 -4.20 9.36
C PRO A 82 -17.72 -2.81 9.34
N ARG A 83 -19.01 -2.68 9.70
CA ARG A 83 -19.80 -1.46 9.45
C ARG A 83 -19.17 -0.19 10.01
N GLU A 84 -18.73 -0.22 11.26
CA GLU A 84 -18.13 0.94 11.93
C GLU A 84 -16.76 1.29 11.32
N GLN A 85 -15.97 0.27 10.95
CA GLN A 85 -14.68 0.45 10.30
C GLN A 85 -14.83 1.08 8.92
N LEU A 86 -15.80 0.62 8.11
CA LEU A 86 -16.10 1.21 6.80
C LEU A 86 -16.65 2.65 6.93
N ALA A 87 -17.42 2.94 7.98
CA ALA A 87 -17.86 4.31 8.25
C ALA A 87 -16.68 5.23 8.65
N ARG A 88 -15.74 4.73 9.46
CA ARG A 88 -14.51 5.45 9.80
C ARG A 88 -13.62 5.67 8.58
N LEU A 89 -13.52 4.70 7.68
CA LEU A 89 -12.80 4.80 6.41
C LEU A 89 -13.38 5.91 5.53
N LYS A 90 -14.71 5.98 5.36
CA LYS A 90 -15.36 7.09 4.63
C LYS A 90 -15.03 8.45 5.25
N ARG A 91 -15.09 8.55 6.58
CA ARG A 91 -14.72 9.77 7.30
C ARG A 91 -13.27 10.15 7.06
N PHE A 92 -12.35 9.18 7.08
CA PHE A 92 -10.94 9.41 6.81
C PHE A 92 -10.73 10.06 5.43
N PHE A 93 -11.33 9.53 4.36
CA PHE A 93 -11.23 10.15 3.03
C PHE A 93 -11.84 11.57 2.96
N SER A 94 -12.88 11.85 3.75
CA SER A 94 -13.44 13.21 3.86
C SER A 94 -12.53 14.19 4.61
N GLU A 95 -11.53 13.70 5.36
CA GLU A 95 -10.55 14.51 6.10
C GLU A 95 -9.34 14.91 5.22
N VAL A 96 -9.28 14.46 3.95
CA VAL A 96 -8.24 14.90 3.01
C VAL A 96 -8.28 16.44 2.90
N PRO A 97 -7.14 17.14 3.07
CA PRO A 97 -7.10 18.60 3.11
C PRO A 97 -7.17 19.24 1.70
N THR A 98 -8.15 18.82 0.89
CA THR A 98 -8.45 19.38 -0.42
C THR A 98 -9.70 20.24 -0.35
N ARG A 99 -9.69 21.38 -1.04
CA ARG A 99 -10.89 22.22 -1.23
C ARG A 99 -11.42 21.99 -2.63
N ASN A 100 -12.70 21.65 -2.70
CA ASN A 100 -13.35 21.23 -3.93
C ASN A 100 -14.08 22.40 -4.60
N SER A 101 -14.34 22.26 -5.90
CA SER A 101 -14.96 23.32 -6.70
C SER A 101 -16.45 23.50 -6.39
N ASP A 102 -17.10 22.45 -5.88
CA ASP A 102 -18.46 22.46 -5.36
C ASP A 102 -18.59 23.14 -3.97
N GLY A 103 -17.47 23.55 -3.37
CA GLY A 103 -17.38 24.17 -2.05
C GLY A 103 -17.23 23.19 -0.88
N SER A 104 -17.23 21.88 -1.14
CA SER A 104 -16.92 20.84 -0.14
C SER A 104 -15.40 20.71 0.10
N SER A 105 -15.04 19.78 0.99
CA SER A 105 -13.66 19.38 1.24
C SER A 105 -13.51 17.85 1.23
N GLY A 106 -12.30 17.39 0.97
CA GLY A 106 -11.95 15.97 1.00
C GLY A 106 -12.42 15.18 -0.22
N ILE A 107 -12.36 13.85 -0.11
CA ILE A 107 -12.75 12.89 -1.14
C ILE A 107 -13.95 12.12 -0.62
N ASN A 108 -14.95 11.86 -1.46
CA ASN A 108 -16.06 11.01 -1.08
C ASN A 108 -15.79 9.56 -1.48
N LEU A 109 -15.67 8.70 -0.47
CA LEU A 109 -15.53 7.26 -0.68
C LEU A 109 -16.90 6.59 -0.70
N VAL A 110 -17.32 6.12 -1.88
CA VAL A 110 -18.54 5.35 -2.08
C VAL A 110 -18.23 3.87 -1.94
N ILE A 111 -18.71 3.26 -0.86
CA ILE A 111 -18.52 1.83 -0.60
C ILE A 111 -19.80 1.07 -0.98
N ILE A 112 -19.67 0.12 -1.91
CA ILE A 112 -20.74 -0.77 -2.35
C ILE A 112 -20.44 -2.19 -1.85
N ASP A 113 -21.18 -2.64 -0.83
CA ASP A 113 -21.07 -4.02 -0.32
C ASP A 113 -21.79 -5.00 -1.25
N ARG A 114 -21.02 -5.90 -1.86
CA ARG A 114 -21.51 -6.96 -2.76
C ARG A 114 -22.05 -8.18 -1.99
N GLY A 115 -21.88 -8.19 -0.67
CA GLY A 115 -22.26 -9.29 0.18
C GLY A 115 -21.10 -10.22 0.49
N GLU A 116 -21.44 -11.34 1.13
CA GLU A 116 -20.51 -12.45 1.28
C GLU A 116 -20.30 -13.13 -0.07
N MET A 117 -19.04 -13.41 -0.38
CA MET A 117 -18.69 -14.19 -1.55
C MET A 117 -19.27 -15.62 -1.43
N PRO A 118 -19.72 -16.22 -2.54
CA PRO A 118 -19.99 -17.65 -2.59
C PRO A 118 -18.79 -18.46 -2.09
N ARG A 119 -19.00 -19.56 -1.37
CA ARG A 119 -17.91 -20.33 -0.71
C ARG A 119 -16.85 -20.86 -1.69
N ASP A 120 -17.24 -21.18 -2.91
CA ASP A 120 -16.36 -21.63 -3.99
C ASP A 120 -15.47 -20.52 -4.56
N ILE A 121 -15.84 -19.26 -4.35
CA ILE A 121 -15.06 -18.07 -4.74
C ILE A 121 -14.32 -17.51 -3.52
N GLY A 122 -15.02 -17.26 -2.42
CA GLY A 122 -14.49 -16.66 -1.21
C GLY A 122 -13.59 -17.59 -0.38
N GLY A 123 -13.55 -18.88 -0.69
CA GLY A 123 -12.56 -19.82 -0.14
C GLY A 123 -11.23 -19.85 -0.93
N LEU A 124 -11.13 -19.08 -2.01
CA LEU A 124 -9.90 -18.96 -2.79
C LEU A 124 -9.00 -17.87 -2.19
N PRO A 125 -7.69 -17.90 -2.48
CA PRO A 125 -6.82 -16.75 -2.21
C PRO A 125 -7.41 -15.48 -2.85
N TYR A 126 -7.35 -14.33 -2.17
CA TYR A 126 -7.83 -13.06 -2.75
C TYR A 126 -7.08 -12.65 -4.04
N THR A 127 -5.92 -13.25 -4.31
CA THR A 127 -5.18 -13.07 -5.57
C THR A 127 -5.74 -13.90 -6.73
N ASP A 128 -6.67 -14.82 -6.48
CA ASP A 128 -7.37 -15.55 -7.53
C ASP A 128 -8.29 -14.59 -8.31
N PRO A 129 -8.18 -14.53 -9.65
CA PRO A 129 -8.94 -13.59 -10.48
C PRO A 129 -10.45 -13.63 -10.25
N ARG A 130 -11.01 -14.80 -9.88
CA ARG A 130 -12.45 -14.96 -9.68
C ARG A 130 -12.99 -14.12 -8.52
N THR A 131 -12.17 -13.86 -7.50
CA THR A 131 -12.54 -13.01 -6.37
C THR A 131 -12.73 -11.55 -6.82
N ARG A 132 -11.79 -11.04 -7.63
CA ARG A 132 -11.89 -9.73 -8.29
C ARG A 132 -13.08 -9.65 -9.24
N GLU A 133 -13.24 -10.66 -10.10
CA GLU A 133 -14.28 -10.69 -11.12
C GLU A 133 -15.69 -10.71 -10.54
N TRP A 134 -15.89 -11.37 -9.40
CA TRP A 134 -17.16 -11.38 -8.68
C TRP A 134 -17.45 -10.04 -8.00
N THR A 135 -16.41 -9.41 -7.45
CA THR A 135 -16.53 -8.18 -6.66
C THR A 135 -16.79 -6.96 -7.53
N ILE A 136 -16.00 -6.77 -8.59
CA ILE A 136 -16.12 -5.60 -9.48
C ILE A 136 -16.98 -5.97 -10.70
N PRO A 137 -18.18 -5.38 -10.86
CA PRO A 137 -18.98 -5.59 -12.05
C PRO A 137 -18.22 -5.18 -13.32
N LEU A 138 -18.48 -5.87 -14.43
CA LEU A 138 -17.73 -5.66 -15.68
C LEU A 138 -17.83 -4.20 -16.16
N GLU A 139 -18.99 -3.58 -16.03
CA GLU A 139 -19.27 -2.20 -16.43
C GLU A 139 -18.51 -1.14 -15.61
N TRP A 140 -17.97 -1.52 -14.44
CA TRP A 140 -17.24 -0.65 -13.51
C TRP A 140 -15.72 -0.82 -13.58
N ARG A 141 -15.22 -1.81 -14.32
CA ARG A 141 -13.77 -2.03 -14.45
C ARG A 141 -13.10 -0.84 -15.14
N GLY A 142 -12.04 -0.34 -14.53
CA GLY A 142 -11.33 0.87 -14.97
C GLY A 142 -11.91 2.18 -14.43
N TYR A 143 -13.07 2.16 -13.78
CA TYR A 143 -13.69 3.32 -13.12
C TYR A 143 -13.81 3.16 -11.60
N ALA A 144 -13.76 1.93 -11.11
CA ALA A 144 -13.92 1.61 -9.70
C ALA A 144 -12.81 0.67 -9.21
N HIS A 145 -12.68 0.64 -7.89
CA HIS A 145 -11.79 -0.23 -7.15
C HIS A 145 -12.57 -1.40 -6.55
N GLY A 146 -11.92 -2.54 -6.42
CA GLY A 146 -12.44 -3.71 -5.74
C GLY A 146 -11.58 -4.10 -4.54
N TYR A 147 -12.25 -4.67 -3.54
CA TYR A 147 -11.60 -5.01 -2.29
C TYR A 147 -12.16 -6.30 -1.68
N PHE A 148 -11.26 -7.21 -1.32
CA PHE A 148 -11.59 -8.40 -0.52
C PHE A 148 -11.46 -8.08 0.97
N LEU A 149 -12.54 -8.28 1.73
CA LEU A 149 -12.55 -8.12 3.19
C LEU A 149 -12.47 -9.48 3.88
N ALA A 150 -11.30 -9.81 4.41
CA ALA A 150 -11.07 -11.01 5.23
C ALA A 150 -11.70 -10.88 6.62
N ASN A 151 -12.04 -12.02 7.23
CA ASN A 151 -12.61 -12.08 8.56
C ASN A 151 -11.56 -11.86 9.66
N GLY A 152 -11.28 -10.60 9.94
CA GLY A 152 -10.42 -10.14 11.02
C GLY A 152 -10.13 -8.64 10.88
N THR A 153 -9.87 -7.95 11.99
CA THR A 153 -9.44 -6.54 11.96
C THR A 153 -7.98 -6.36 11.56
N GLY A 154 -7.18 -7.42 11.65
CA GLY A 154 -5.78 -7.47 11.23
C GLY A 154 -5.57 -8.49 10.11
N GLY A 155 -4.31 -8.90 9.92
CA GLY A 155 -3.91 -9.75 8.79
C GLY A 155 -3.34 -8.87 7.68
N GLY A 156 -2.18 -9.27 7.15
CA GLY A 156 -1.46 -8.50 6.13
C GLY A 156 -2.37 -8.14 4.96
N GLY A 157 -2.33 -6.89 4.54
CA GLY A 157 -2.94 -6.41 3.31
C GLY A 157 -1.96 -6.54 2.15
N SER A 158 -2.49 -6.59 0.94
CA SER A 158 -1.67 -6.39 -0.25
C SER A 158 -2.53 -5.95 -1.44
N SER A 159 -2.08 -4.86 -2.04
CA SER A 159 -2.63 -4.26 -3.26
C SER A 159 -1.47 -3.78 -4.11
N PRO A 160 -1.34 -4.23 -5.36
CA PRO A 160 -0.32 -3.68 -6.25
C PRO A 160 -0.58 -2.18 -6.50
N VAL A 161 0.50 -1.41 -6.65
CA VAL A 161 0.39 0.02 -6.96
C VAL A 161 -0.33 0.22 -8.29
N CYS A 162 -1.31 1.13 -8.32
CA CYS A 162 -2.20 1.39 -9.46
C CYS A 162 -3.08 0.19 -9.90
N SER A 163 -3.24 -0.82 -9.05
CA SER A 163 -4.20 -1.92 -9.27
C SER A 163 -5.62 -1.44 -8.99
N ASP A 164 -6.61 -2.06 -9.64
CA ASP A 164 -8.04 -1.90 -9.29
C ASP A 164 -8.50 -2.93 -8.25
N TRP A 165 -7.59 -3.72 -7.69
CA TRP A 165 -7.89 -4.85 -6.81
C TRP A 165 -6.86 -5.03 -5.69
N GLY A 166 -7.36 -5.44 -4.53
CA GLY A 166 -6.57 -5.75 -3.35
C GLY A 166 -7.41 -6.38 -2.24
N GLY A 167 -6.81 -6.61 -1.09
CA GLY A 167 -7.52 -7.14 0.06
C GLY A 167 -6.72 -7.10 1.34
N SER A 168 -7.45 -7.14 2.46
CA SER A 168 -6.90 -7.23 3.82
C SER A 168 -8.00 -7.67 4.80
N GLY A 169 -7.68 -7.70 6.10
CA GLY A 169 -8.69 -7.62 7.15
C GLY A 169 -9.52 -6.34 7.07
N TYR A 170 -10.67 -6.29 7.75
CA TYR A 170 -11.63 -5.19 7.66
C TYR A 170 -11.30 -3.94 8.52
N GLY A 171 -10.12 -3.86 9.12
CA GLY A 171 -9.69 -2.67 9.87
C GLY A 171 -9.54 -1.44 8.96
N TRP A 172 -10.09 -0.29 9.36
CA TRP A 172 -10.16 0.88 8.48
C TRP A 172 -8.80 1.37 8.02
N GLN A 173 -7.78 1.29 8.88
CA GLN A 173 -6.41 1.71 8.54
C GLN A 173 -5.81 0.83 7.44
N LEU A 174 -6.02 -0.49 7.52
CA LEU A 174 -5.54 -1.44 6.51
C LEU A 174 -6.21 -1.17 5.17
N VAL A 175 -7.53 -1.07 5.17
CA VAL A 175 -8.28 -0.79 3.93
C VAL A 175 -7.84 0.54 3.33
N ALA A 176 -7.64 1.58 4.15
CA ALA A 176 -7.15 2.88 3.69
C ALA A 176 -5.72 2.80 3.10
N HIS A 177 -4.82 2.06 3.73
CA HIS A 177 -3.43 1.89 3.29
C HIS A 177 -3.38 1.18 1.93
N GLU A 178 -4.08 0.05 1.84
CA GLU A 178 -4.13 -0.77 0.64
C GLU A 178 -4.85 -0.08 -0.52
N LEU A 179 -5.94 0.64 -0.24
CA LEU A 179 -6.58 1.50 -1.24
C LEU A 179 -5.65 2.64 -1.68
N GLY A 180 -4.78 3.14 -0.80
CA GLY A 180 -3.73 4.08 -1.15
C GLY A 180 -2.79 3.55 -2.24
N HIS A 181 -2.41 2.27 -2.19
CA HIS A 181 -1.64 1.65 -3.28
C HIS A 181 -2.41 1.62 -4.59
N GLN A 182 -3.70 1.25 -4.55
CA GLN A 182 -4.55 1.26 -5.74
C GLN A 182 -4.64 2.66 -6.37
N LEU A 183 -4.56 3.71 -5.57
CA LEU A 183 -4.50 5.13 -5.99
C LEU A 183 -3.09 5.62 -6.36
N GLY A 184 -2.10 4.71 -6.40
CA GLY A 184 -0.75 5.01 -6.88
C GLY A 184 0.24 5.45 -5.81
N LEU A 185 -0.10 5.35 -4.51
CA LEU A 185 0.80 5.74 -3.42
C LEU A 185 1.75 4.60 -3.05
N GLY A 186 3.04 4.91 -2.97
CA GLY A 186 4.07 4.02 -2.40
C GLY A 186 4.20 4.17 -0.88
N HIS A 187 5.13 3.43 -0.29
CA HIS A 187 5.45 3.55 1.15
C HIS A 187 6.38 4.74 1.45
N GLU A 188 7.02 5.26 0.40
CA GLU A 188 7.96 6.36 0.44
C GLU A 188 7.24 7.70 0.22
N ALA A 189 7.89 8.79 0.62
CA ALA A 189 7.43 10.11 0.23
C ALA A 189 7.53 10.28 -1.29
N PHE A 190 6.70 11.14 -1.87
CA PHE A 190 6.71 11.39 -3.30
C PHE A 190 8.10 11.85 -3.78
N GLY A 191 8.66 11.15 -4.76
CA GLY A 191 9.99 11.44 -5.31
C GLY A 191 11.16 10.80 -4.55
N ASP A 192 10.91 10.17 -3.41
CA ASP A 192 11.93 9.41 -2.68
C ASP A 192 11.97 7.94 -3.14
N SER A 193 13.16 7.34 -3.00
CA SER A 193 13.41 5.92 -3.32
C SER A 193 13.53 5.04 -2.08
N LYS A 194 13.44 5.64 -0.88
CA LYS A 194 13.61 4.98 0.40
C LYS A 194 12.56 5.45 1.42
N PRO A 195 12.09 4.56 2.30
CA PRO A 195 11.26 4.96 3.42
C PRO A 195 11.98 5.97 4.31
N SER A 196 11.24 6.90 4.91
CA SER A 196 11.77 7.87 5.86
C SER A 196 10.86 7.93 7.08
N PRO A 197 11.38 7.88 8.32
CA PRO A 197 10.59 8.15 9.51
C PRO A 197 9.94 9.53 9.50
N LEU A 198 10.49 10.50 8.76
CA LEU A 198 9.86 11.81 8.63
C LEU A 198 8.67 11.81 7.66
N TYR A 199 8.43 10.72 6.92
CA TYR A 199 7.21 10.56 6.14
C TYR A 199 6.05 10.14 7.07
N ALA A 200 5.50 11.12 7.78
CA ALA A 200 4.41 10.99 8.75
C ALA A 200 3.05 10.68 8.07
N SER A 201 2.93 9.50 7.49
CA SER A 201 1.82 9.09 6.61
C SER A 201 1.26 7.73 7.02
N LEU A 202 -0.05 7.52 6.84
CA LEU A 202 -0.68 6.19 6.79
C LEU A 202 0.07 5.22 5.86
N MET A 203 0.63 5.73 4.76
CA MET A 203 1.36 4.91 3.79
C MET A 203 2.74 4.46 4.29
N ASN A 204 3.26 5.05 5.37
CA ASN A 204 4.50 4.58 5.95
C ASN A 204 4.21 3.40 6.88
N TYR A 205 4.87 2.25 6.69
CA TYR A 205 4.65 1.06 7.53
C TYR A 205 4.90 1.30 9.02
N LEU A 206 5.76 2.24 9.40
CA LEU A 206 5.93 2.60 10.81
C LEU A 206 4.62 3.11 11.44
N TYR A 207 3.72 3.67 10.62
CA TYR A 207 2.56 4.42 11.04
C TYR A 207 1.22 3.87 10.55
N SER A 208 1.22 2.81 9.74
CA SER A 208 0.00 2.32 9.08
C SER A 208 -1.06 1.84 10.08
N TYR A 209 -0.66 1.25 11.20
CA TYR A 209 -1.59 0.78 12.25
C TYR A 209 -1.75 1.76 13.42
N SER A 210 -0.79 2.66 13.63
CA SER A 210 -0.75 3.54 14.79
C SER A 210 0.18 4.70 14.54
N PHE A 211 -0.25 5.92 14.88
CA PHE A 211 0.56 7.12 14.79
C PHE A 211 0.76 7.70 16.19
N ALA A 212 2.01 7.95 16.59
CA ALA A 212 2.34 8.41 17.94
C ALA A 212 1.72 7.55 19.07
N GLY A 213 1.61 6.22 18.85
CA GLY A 213 1.03 5.29 19.81
C GLY A 213 -0.50 5.21 19.82
N SER A 214 -1.19 5.91 18.91
CA SER A 214 -2.66 5.86 18.78
C SER A 214 -3.12 5.39 17.39
N PRO A 215 -3.91 4.31 17.28
CA PRO A 215 -4.53 3.88 16.03
C PRO A 215 -5.46 4.91 15.39
N GLU A 216 -6.09 5.77 16.20
CA GLU A 216 -7.01 6.82 15.71
C GLU A 216 -6.29 8.10 15.27
N ALA A 217 -4.99 8.24 15.59
CA ALA A 217 -4.17 9.37 15.16
C ALA A 217 -3.55 9.15 13.77
N VAL A 218 -3.74 7.97 13.17
CA VAL A 218 -3.32 7.66 11.80
C VAL A 218 -3.94 8.67 10.84
N ARG A 219 -3.13 9.18 9.91
CA ARG A 219 -3.42 10.39 9.13
C ARG A 219 -2.73 10.42 7.78
N PHE A 220 -3.22 11.29 6.89
CA PHE A 220 -2.47 11.69 5.70
C PHE A 220 -1.21 12.48 6.08
N SER A 221 -0.18 12.39 5.24
CA SER A 221 1.00 13.22 5.41
C SER A 221 0.69 14.67 5.06
N PRO A 222 0.98 15.64 5.94
CA PRO A 222 0.89 17.06 5.60
C PRO A 222 2.07 17.55 4.73
N GLY A 223 3.01 16.68 4.35
CA GLY A 223 4.21 17.07 3.58
C GLY A 223 5.20 17.95 4.37
N GLU A 224 5.00 18.07 5.67
CA GLU A 224 5.66 19.03 6.56
C GLU A 224 7.19 18.94 6.58
N PHE A 225 7.74 17.73 6.39
CA PHE A 225 9.16 17.44 6.55
C PHE A 225 9.90 17.22 5.23
N VAL A 226 9.24 17.48 4.10
CA VAL A 226 9.80 17.23 2.75
C VAL A 226 11.10 18.00 2.49
N SER A 227 11.30 19.14 3.16
CA SER A 227 12.51 19.95 3.06
C SER A 227 13.72 19.37 3.81
N PHE A 228 13.55 18.27 4.53
CA PHE A 228 14.60 17.64 5.34
C PHE A 228 14.74 16.15 5.00
N PRO A 229 15.25 15.82 3.79
CA PRO A 229 15.50 14.43 3.41
C PRO A 229 16.56 13.81 4.31
N LEU A 230 16.44 12.51 4.57
CA LEU A 230 17.39 11.77 5.40
C LEU A 230 18.28 10.89 4.54
N ASP A 231 19.59 11.00 4.75
CA ASP A 231 20.61 10.13 4.15
C ASP A 231 21.27 9.32 5.25
N GLU A 232 21.01 8.02 5.28
CA GLU A 232 21.54 7.06 6.25
C GLU A 232 23.07 7.01 6.33
N THR A 233 23.77 7.55 5.34
CA THR A 233 25.24 7.66 5.34
C THR A 233 25.76 8.96 5.93
N ASN A 234 24.89 9.95 6.12
CA ASN A 234 25.25 11.30 6.54
C ASN A 234 24.08 12.01 7.27
N LEU A 235 23.55 11.40 8.31
CA LEU A 235 22.42 11.93 9.08
C LEU A 235 22.83 13.13 9.94
N ASN A 236 21.92 14.08 10.06
CA ASN A 236 22.01 15.21 10.98
C ASN A 236 20.97 15.03 12.07
N GLU A 237 21.42 14.98 13.32
CA GLU A 237 20.53 14.86 14.47
C GLU A 237 19.87 16.19 14.85
N ASN A 238 20.35 17.32 14.34
CA ASN A 238 19.82 18.65 14.63
C ASN A 238 18.74 19.06 13.62
N LEU A 239 17.48 18.79 13.97
CA LEU A 239 16.34 19.08 13.09
C LEU A 239 15.76 20.47 13.36
N PRO A 240 15.43 21.27 12.32
CA PRO A 240 14.87 22.62 12.45
C PRO A 240 13.36 22.62 12.73
N PHE A 241 12.90 21.72 13.59
CA PHE A 241 11.49 21.57 13.96
C PHE A 241 11.34 21.57 15.48
N SER A 242 10.22 22.10 15.97
CA SER A 242 9.87 22.01 17.39
C SER A 242 9.61 20.57 17.80
N ILE A 243 9.84 20.24 19.08
CA ILE A 243 9.69 18.87 19.57
C ILE A 243 8.26 18.35 19.38
N ASP A 244 7.25 19.20 19.55
CA ASP A 244 5.83 18.82 19.43
C ASP A 244 5.49 18.32 18.02
N ARG A 245 6.16 18.85 16.99
CA ARG A 245 6.00 18.39 15.60
C ARG A 245 6.60 17.00 15.38
N LEU A 246 7.62 16.63 16.15
CA LEU A 246 8.39 15.38 16.02
C LEU A 246 8.04 14.32 17.08
N ARG A 247 7.13 14.59 18.02
CA ARG A 247 6.75 13.63 19.09
C ARG A 247 6.31 12.27 18.58
N PHE A 248 5.77 12.19 17.37
CA PHE A 248 5.38 10.91 16.76
C PHE A 248 6.56 9.95 16.55
N LEU A 249 7.81 10.43 16.62
CA LEU A 249 9.03 9.63 16.56
C LEU A 249 9.40 8.98 17.90
N GLU A 250 8.88 9.45 19.04
CA GLU A 250 9.23 8.96 20.39
C GLU A 250 9.11 7.44 20.58
N PRO A 251 8.16 6.72 19.94
CA PRO A 251 8.12 5.26 20.03
C PRO A 251 9.31 4.54 19.38
N TYR A 252 10.06 5.21 18.50
CA TYR A 252 11.12 4.60 17.66
C TYR A 252 12.51 5.20 17.90
N PHE A 253 12.56 6.47 18.27
CA PHE A 253 13.79 7.24 18.47
C PHE A 253 13.72 8.04 19.75
N ARG A 254 14.87 8.24 20.38
CA ARG A 254 14.98 9.22 21.47
C ARG A 254 15.06 10.60 20.85
N ILE A 255 14.22 11.51 21.33
CA ILE A 255 14.24 12.90 20.90
C ILE A 255 14.36 13.81 22.12
N ARG A 256 14.93 15.00 21.92
CA ARG A 256 14.94 16.06 22.96
C ARG A 256 14.84 17.43 22.34
N SER A 257 14.23 18.36 23.06
CA SER A 257 14.21 19.77 22.66
C SER A 257 15.62 20.36 22.82
N ALA A 258 16.07 21.08 21.81
CA ALA A 258 17.30 21.89 21.83
C ALA A 258 17.02 23.39 21.69
N GLY A 259 15.75 23.76 21.49
CA GLY A 259 15.27 25.13 21.38
C GLY A 259 13.81 25.16 20.89
N PRO A 260 13.19 26.35 20.76
CA PRO A 260 11.78 26.47 20.36
C PRO A 260 11.47 25.84 18.99
N MET A 261 12.41 25.90 18.05
CA MET A 261 12.30 25.36 16.68
C MET A 261 13.45 24.39 16.38
N GLN A 262 13.96 23.72 17.40
CA GLN A 262 15.08 22.81 17.27
C GLN A 262 14.91 21.57 18.13
N THR A 263 15.05 20.41 17.51
CA THR A 263 14.93 19.11 18.18
C THR A 263 16.13 18.26 17.80
N HIS A 264 16.73 17.60 18.77
CA HIS A 264 17.72 16.56 18.50
C HIS A 264 17.03 15.20 18.41
N VAL A 265 17.34 14.42 17.37
CA VAL A 265 16.89 13.04 17.20
C VAL A 265 18.12 12.13 17.19
N ASP A 266 18.19 11.21 18.15
CA ASP A 266 19.27 10.22 18.27
C ASP A 266 19.04 9.10 17.23
N TRP A 267 19.52 9.33 16.00
CA TRP A 267 19.25 8.45 14.86
C TRP A 267 19.95 7.10 14.99
N ASN A 268 21.15 7.08 15.57
CA ASN A 268 21.96 5.86 15.74
C ASN A 268 21.70 5.14 17.08
N ARG A 269 20.87 5.73 17.96
CA ARG A 269 20.47 5.22 19.27
C ARG A 269 21.64 5.04 20.23
N ASN A 270 22.70 5.84 20.10
CA ASN A 270 23.89 5.77 20.95
C ASN A 270 23.75 6.57 22.26
N GLY A 271 22.69 7.39 22.40
CA GLY A 271 22.43 8.25 23.55
C GLY A 271 23.20 9.58 23.57
N ILE A 272 23.98 9.86 22.52
CA ILE A 272 24.59 11.15 22.21
C ILE A 272 23.61 11.90 21.30
N PHE A 273 23.60 13.22 21.36
CA PHE A 273 22.61 14.03 20.66
C PHE A 273 23.25 15.25 20.02
N GLY A 274 22.76 15.58 18.83
CA GLY A 274 23.18 16.76 18.07
C GLY A 274 24.39 16.47 17.19
N GLU A 275 24.67 15.20 16.93
CA GLU A 275 25.72 14.78 16.03
C GLU A 275 25.36 15.10 14.56
N THR A 276 26.39 15.21 13.72
CA THR A 276 26.27 15.39 12.26
C THR A 276 27.17 14.40 11.56
N GLY A 277 26.79 13.92 10.38
CA GLY A 277 27.54 12.87 9.68
C GLY A 277 27.35 11.50 10.31
N VAL A 278 26.22 11.30 10.99
CA VAL A 278 25.89 10.03 11.62
C VAL A 278 25.51 9.02 10.54
N ARG A 279 26.16 7.86 10.56
CA ARG A 279 25.77 6.72 9.73
C ARG A 279 24.92 5.77 10.55
N ALA A 280 23.64 5.61 10.19
CA ALA A 280 22.72 4.71 10.87
C ALA A 280 21.60 4.25 9.95
N SER A 281 21.06 3.06 10.24
CA SER A 281 19.79 2.61 9.66
C SER A 281 18.65 3.28 10.43
N ILE A 282 17.84 4.06 9.73
CA ILE A 282 16.66 4.73 10.31
C ILE A 282 15.36 4.06 9.87
N THR A 283 15.46 3.06 9.01
CA THR A 283 14.33 2.36 8.45
C THR A 283 14.20 0.94 8.99
N ASP A 284 14.74 0.61 10.16
CA ASP A 284 14.82 -0.76 10.70
C ASP A 284 13.50 -1.34 11.26
N GLY A 285 12.37 -0.95 10.66
CA GLY A 285 11.03 -1.44 10.99
C GLY A 285 10.65 -2.76 10.30
N TYR A 286 9.42 -3.22 10.56
CA TYR A 286 8.83 -4.40 9.91
C TYR A 286 8.90 -4.26 8.38
N ALA A 287 9.38 -5.32 7.70
CA ALA A 287 9.47 -5.44 6.24
C ALA A 287 10.43 -4.49 5.50
N VAL A 288 11.41 -3.87 6.18
CA VAL A 288 12.43 -3.05 5.51
C VAL A 288 13.77 -3.78 5.39
N PRO A 289 14.54 -3.63 4.29
CA PRO A 289 15.83 -4.33 4.12
C PRO A 289 16.87 -3.92 5.18
N LEU A 290 17.21 -4.84 6.09
CA LEU A 290 18.17 -4.64 7.20
C LEU A 290 19.65 -4.79 6.78
N GLY A 291 20.01 -4.31 5.59
CA GLY A 291 21.37 -4.45 5.04
C GLY A 291 21.54 -5.68 4.14
N PRO A 292 22.77 -6.19 3.94
CA PRO A 292 23.03 -7.24 2.97
C PRO A 292 22.27 -8.52 3.32
N TYR A 293 21.39 -8.95 2.41
CA TYR A 293 20.67 -10.21 2.54
C TYR A 293 21.65 -11.36 2.67
N LYS A 294 21.58 -12.08 3.79
CA LYS A 294 22.22 -13.37 3.95
C LYS A 294 21.17 -14.42 3.63
N TYR A 295 21.32 -15.06 2.48
CA TYR A 295 20.43 -16.15 2.07
C TYR A 295 20.52 -17.30 3.07
N LEU A 296 19.34 -17.76 3.49
CA LEU A 296 19.17 -19.04 4.17
C LEU A 296 18.82 -20.09 3.13
N ASP A 297 19.06 -21.35 3.44
CA ASP A 297 18.44 -22.44 2.70
C ASP A 297 16.91 -22.32 2.79
N PRO A 298 16.16 -22.81 1.78
CA PRO A 298 14.71 -22.90 1.87
C PRO A 298 14.27 -23.54 3.19
N THR A 299 13.57 -22.77 4.02
CA THR A 299 13.14 -23.22 5.34
C THR A 299 11.78 -23.89 5.27
N SER A 300 11.56 -24.91 6.11
CA SER A 300 10.26 -25.59 6.23
C SER A 300 9.38 -25.00 7.34
N GLY A 301 9.77 -23.84 7.88
CA GLY A 301 9.11 -23.15 8.97
C GLY A 301 9.83 -21.86 9.36
N SER A 302 9.26 -21.12 10.33
CA SER A 302 9.76 -19.82 10.74
C SER A 302 11.12 -19.92 11.46
N PRO A 303 12.11 -19.08 11.11
CA PRO A 303 13.35 -18.98 11.87
C PRO A 303 13.10 -18.35 13.25
N SER A 304 13.95 -18.66 14.22
CA SER A 304 13.95 -18.09 15.56
C SER A 304 15.37 -17.71 15.98
N LEU A 305 15.52 -16.65 16.76
CA LEU A 305 16.78 -16.25 17.36
C LEU A 305 16.86 -16.74 18.79
N THR A 306 18.01 -17.28 19.18
CA THR A 306 18.30 -17.65 20.57
C THR A 306 19.69 -17.20 20.96
N ALA A 307 19.88 -16.90 22.25
CA ALA A 307 21.19 -16.55 22.80
C ALA A 307 21.69 -17.72 23.65
N ILE A 308 22.95 -18.13 23.43
CA ILE A 308 23.64 -19.11 24.27
C ILE A 308 24.96 -18.47 24.72
N GLY A 309 25.02 -18.09 26.01
CA GLY A 309 26.08 -17.25 26.53
C GLY A 309 26.08 -15.86 25.89
N SER A 310 27.23 -15.38 25.44
CA SER A 310 27.38 -14.10 24.72
C SER A 310 27.16 -14.19 23.21
N ASN A 311 26.75 -15.36 22.72
CA ASN A 311 26.60 -15.63 21.29
C ASN A 311 25.12 -15.67 20.90
N ILE A 312 24.79 -15.08 19.76
CA ILE A 312 23.45 -15.11 19.17
C ILE A 312 23.45 -16.16 18.06
N PHE A 313 22.42 -16.99 18.04
CA PHE A 313 22.23 -18.04 17.06
C PHE A 313 20.89 -17.88 16.34
N LEU A 314 20.90 -18.07 15.03
CA LEU A 314 19.70 -18.34 14.24
C LEU A 314 19.43 -19.84 14.26
N VAL A 315 18.20 -20.21 14.61
CA VAL A 315 17.67 -21.56 14.55
C VAL A 315 16.58 -21.60 13.50
N TYR A 316 16.65 -22.52 12.55
CA TYR A 316 15.58 -22.69 11.57
C TYR A 316 15.43 -24.14 11.12
N PRO A 317 14.20 -24.58 10.82
CA PRO A 317 13.95 -25.89 10.28
C PRO A 317 14.23 -25.92 8.77
N VAL A 318 14.89 -26.97 8.32
CA VAL A 318 15.07 -27.29 6.89
C VAL A 318 14.47 -28.66 6.59
N ALA A 319 13.94 -28.83 5.38
CA ALA A 319 13.50 -30.15 4.92
C ALA A 319 14.74 -31.05 4.72
N SER A 320 14.75 -32.24 5.33
CA SER A 320 15.77 -33.26 5.07
C SER A 320 15.24 -34.25 4.04
N GLY A 321 15.75 -34.18 2.81
CA GLY A 321 15.35 -35.02 1.67
C GLY A 321 15.50 -34.27 0.34
N ASP A 322 15.53 -35.00 -0.77
CA ASP A 322 15.74 -34.49 -2.15
C ASP A 322 14.94 -33.20 -2.42
N PRO A 323 15.53 -32.16 -3.04
CA PRO A 323 14.88 -30.87 -3.21
C PRO A 323 13.58 -31.04 -3.99
N LEU A 324 12.50 -30.57 -3.38
CA LEU A 324 11.15 -30.54 -3.93
C LEU A 324 11.16 -30.02 -5.38
N ARG A 325 11.06 -30.93 -6.36
CA ARG A 325 10.49 -30.58 -7.65
C ARG A 325 9.01 -30.35 -7.41
N PHE A 326 8.57 -29.10 -7.44
CA PHE A 326 7.14 -28.76 -7.39
C PHE A 326 6.45 -29.37 -8.61
N SER A 327 5.79 -30.50 -8.42
CA SER A 327 4.79 -31.02 -9.36
C SER A 327 3.48 -31.23 -8.60
N THR A 328 2.65 -30.17 -8.61
CA THR A 328 1.23 -30.13 -8.25
C THR A 328 0.83 -30.12 -6.75
N PRO A 329 -0.35 -29.57 -6.40
CA PRO A 329 -0.70 -29.19 -5.02
C PRO A 329 -1.16 -30.32 -4.09
N PHE A 330 -1.09 -31.60 -4.48
CA PHE A 330 -1.87 -32.67 -3.81
C PHE A 330 -1.08 -33.92 -3.33
N GLU A 331 0.25 -33.86 -3.18
CA GLU A 331 0.98 -34.95 -2.49
C GLU A 331 1.71 -34.44 -1.23
N THR A 332 1.22 -34.82 -0.04
CA THR A 332 2.05 -34.80 1.18
C THR A 332 2.97 -36.01 1.19
N ARG A 333 4.26 -35.83 0.86
CA ARG A 333 5.30 -36.83 1.12
C ARG A 333 6.03 -36.53 2.42
N ARG A 334 6.34 -37.60 3.17
CA ARG A 334 7.14 -37.56 4.41
C ARG A 334 8.58 -37.14 4.09
N GLY A 335 8.92 -35.89 4.39
CA GLY A 335 10.31 -35.43 4.56
C GLY A 335 10.61 -35.29 6.04
N GLY A 336 11.80 -35.70 6.48
CA GLY A 336 12.27 -35.39 7.83
C GLY A 336 12.47 -33.88 7.97
N VAL A 337 12.44 -33.37 9.20
CA VAL A 337 12.85 -31.98 9.49
C VAL A 337 14.20 -32.05 10.20
N ALA A 338 15.18 -31.34 9.67
CA ALA A 338 16.44 -31.09 10.37
C ALA A 338 16.41 -29.68 10.96
N LEU A 339 16.96 -29.53 12.16
CA LEU A 339 17.19 -28.22 12.76
C LEU A 339 18.63 -27.80 12.46
N LYS A 340 18.77 -26.64 11.84
CA LYS A 340 20.07 -26.02 11.58
C LYS A 340 20.30 -24.85 12.53
N LEU A 341 21.56 -24.70 12.93
CA LEU A 341 22.03 -23.64 13.81
C LEU A 341 23.11 -22.84 13.09
N ARG A 342 22.97 -21.51 13.13
CA ARG A 342 23.96 -20.59 12.56
C ARG A 342 24.32 -19.51 13.58
N GLN A 343 25.60 -19.40 13.93
CA GLN A 343 26.07 -18.41 14.90
C GLN A 343 26.36 -17.07 14.22
N PHE A 344 25.83 -15.98 14.77
CA PHE A 344 26.23 -14.64 14.41
C PHE A 344 27.47 -14.23 15.20
N ILE A 345 28.50 -13.77 14.49
CA ILE A 345 29.67 -13.14 15.10
C ILE A 345 29.35 -11.66 15.25
N ASN A 346 29.59 -11.11 16.44
CA ASN A 346 29.46 -9.66 16.65
C ASN A 346 30.39 -8.92 15.66
N PRO A 347 29.86 -8.08 14.76
CA PRO A 347 30.67 -7.42 13.73
C PRO A 347 31.69 -6.42 14.29
N ARG A 348 31.63 -6.06 15.58
CA ARG A 348 32.69 -5.26 16.24
C ARG A 348 33.95 -6.08 16.59
N LEU A 349 33.95 -7.39 16.40
CA LEU A 349 35.02 -8.31 16.84
C LEU A 349 35.65 -9.14 15.70
N SER A 350 35.24 -8.98 14.43
CA SER A 350 35.81 -9.74 13.31
C SER A 350 36.24 -8.86 12.14
N SER A 351 37.44 -9.10 11.62
CA SER A 351 38.00 -8.47 10.41
C SER A 351 37.62 -9.17 9.10
N THR A 352 36.71 -10.14 9.13
CA THR A 352 36.19 -10.82 7.93
C THR A 352 34.83 -10.23 7.56
N GLU A 353 34.64 -9.91 6.27
CA GLU A 353 33.42 -9.27 5.72
C GLU A 353 32.12 -10.07 5.94
N ASP A 354 32.19 -11.28 6.49
CA ASP A 354 31.07 -12.22 6.53
C ASP A 354 30.40 -12.46 7.88
N GLY A 355 30.99 -12.06 9.02
CA GLY A 355 30.33 -12.02 10.33
C GLY A 355 29.56 -13.28 10.80
N ILE A 356 29.73 -14.44 10.15
CA ILE A 356 28.92 -15.64 10.36
C ILE A 356 29.82 -16.88 10.26
N LEU A 357 29.69 -17.81 11.19
CA LEU A 357 30.38 -19.10 11.16
C LEU A 357 29.67 -20.11 10.24
N PRO A 358 30.37 -21.15 9.75
CA PRO A 358 29.76 -22.26 8.99
C PRO A 358 28.59 -22.89 9.75
N GLU A 359 27.57 -23.29 8.99
CA GLU A 359 26.34 -23.86 9.49
C GLU A 359 26.54 -25.23 10.14
N GLN A 360 25.85 -25.50 11.25
CA GLN A 360 25.88 -26.80 11.92
C GLN A 360 24.47 -27.42 11.94
N THR A 361 24.37 -28.68 11.49
CA THR A 361 23.14 -29.47 11.60
C THR A 361 23.08 -30.12 12.98
N LEU A 362 22.07 -29.76 13.78
CA LEU A 362 21.92 -30.26 15.15
C LEU A 362 21.31 -31.67 15.22
N GLY A 363 20.67 -32.14 14.15
CA GLY A 363 20.13 -33.49 14.01
C GLY A 363 18.99 -33.59 13.01
N THR A 364 18.65 -34.83 12.61
CA THR A 364 17.49 -35.16 11.78
C THR A 364 16.47 -35.93 12.61
N CYS A 365 15.25 -35.39 12.79
CA CYS A 365 14.15 -36.13 13.40
C CYS A 365 13.28 -36.78 12.31
N VAL A 366 13.23 -38.11 12.29
CA VAL A 366 12.21 -38.87 11.54
C VAL A 366 11.06 -39.12 12.51
N GLY A 367 10.12 -38.18 12.57
CA GLY A 367 8.93 -38.27 13.43
C GLY A 367 7.69 -38.60 12.62
N ILE A 368 7.02 -39.71 12.94
CA ILE A 368 5.66 -40.01 12.50
C ILE A 368 4.73 -39.04 13.24
N ILE A 369 4.04 -38.16 12.53
CA ILE A 369 2.88 -37.44 13.08
C ILE A 369 1.64 -37.99 12.38
N SER A 370 0.94 -38.86 13.10
CA SER A 370 -0.47 -39.20 12.86
C SER A 370 -1.34 -37.99 13.20
N GLN A 371 -2.35 -37.75 12.36
CA GLN A 371 -3.58 -36.96 12.56
C GLN A 371 -3.74 -36.17 13.87
N LEU A 372 -4.00 -34.87 13.76
CA LEU A 372 -5.25 -34.22 14.16
C LEU A 372 -5.50 -32.97 13.30
#